data_AF-A0A6D2JK37-F1
#
_entry.id   AF-A0A6D2JK37-F1
#
_cell.length_a   1.000
_cell.length_b   1.000
_cell.length_c   1.000
_cell.angle_alpha   90.00
_cell.angle_beta   90.00
_cell.angle_gamma   90.00
#
_symmetry.space_group_name_H-M   'P 1'
#
loop_
_entity.id
_entity.type
_entity.pdbx_description
1 polymer ?
#
loop_
_entity_poly.entity_id
_entity_poly.type
_entity_poly.pdbx_seq_one_letter_code
_entity_poly.pdbx_strand_id
1 'polypeptide(L)'
;MNEELIKHVERDPFHDFTSECAKEHLYNFEQLCNYYGLGDNPKKIQLFQLSLAGRAQEWVKFNAQHAFRTWNRYKEAFLYRFARGPIYVPPPAPATHNTIHHHQT
;
A
#
# COMPACT_ATOMS: atom_id res chain seq x y z
N MET A 1 -25.46 1.00 -0.89
CA MET A 1 -24.15 0.31 -0.83
C MET A 1 -24.36 -0.83 0.17
N ASN A 2 -23.74 -2.00 0.01
CA ASN A 2 -24.02 -3.15 0.89
C ASN A 2 -23.54 -2.83 2.33
N GLU A 3 -24.46 -2.76 3.29
CA GLU A 3 -24.16 -2.35 4.68
C GLU A 3 -23.24 -3.34 5.40
N GLU A 4 -23.38 -4.65 5.13
CA GLU A 4 -22.51 -5.66 5.70
C GLU A 4 -21.08 -5.55 5.16
N LEU A 5 -20.94 -5.21 3.88
CA LEU A 5 -19.63 -4.94 3.28
C LEU A 5 -18.98 -3.70 3.89
N ILE A 6 -19.76 -2.64 4.18
CA ILE A 6 -19.26 -1.44 4.85
C ILE A 6 -18.72 -1.77 6.24
N LYS A 7 -19.53 -2.45 7.07
CA LYS A 7 -19.09 -2.87 8.42
C LYS A 7 -17.84 -3.73 8.38
N HIS A 8 -17.68 -4.58 7.36
CA HIS A 8 -16.52 -5.45 7.23
C HIS A 8 -15.24 -4.64 6.93
N VAL A 9 -15.31 -3.67 6.02
CA VAL A 9 -14.14 -2.83 5.69
C VAL A 9 -13.75 -1.87 6.80
N GLU A 10 -14.71 -1.47 7.64
CA GLU A 10 -14.47 -0.59 8.79
C GLU A 10 -13.91 -1.32 10.02
N ARG A 11 -14.00 -2.66 10.08
CA ARG A 11 -13.55 -3.46 11.23
C ARG A 11 -12.03 -3.50 11.39
N ASP A 12 -11.31 -3.44 10.28
CA ASP A 12 -9.84 -3.53 10.24
C ASP A 12 -9.29 -2.51 9.23
N PRO A 13 -9.31 -1.20 9.57
CA PRO A 13 -8.88 -0.17 8.66
C PRO A 13 -7.35 -0.07 8.62
N PHE A 14 -6.80 0.36 7.49
CA PHE A 14 -5.37 0.62 7.33
C PHE A 14 -5.01 2.05 7.78
N HIS A 15 -4.04 2.18 8.69
CA HIS A 15 -3.66 3.44 9.33
C HIS A 15 -2.35 4.04 8.81
N ASP A 16 -1.57 3.29 8.02
CA ASP A 16 -0.18 3.58 7.65
C ASP A 16 0.79 3.41 8.84
N PHE A 17 0.59 2.40 9.68
CA PHE A 17 1.56 1.98 10.70
C PHE A 17 2.62 1.04 10.13
N THR A 18 3.81 1.00 10.76
CA THR A 18 4.93 0.13 10.33
C THR A 18 4.64 -1.36 10.47
N SER A 19 3.64 -1.71 11.29
CA SER A 19 3.15 -3.08 11.47
C SER A 19 2.14 -3.52 10.40
N GLU A 20 1.61 -2.58 9.62
CA GLU A 20 0.60 -2.86 8.59
C GLU A 20 1.27 -3.03 7.22
N CYS A 21 0.72 -3.93 6.40
CA CYS A 21 1.19 -4.15 5.04
C CYS A 21 0.15 -3.63 4.03
N ALA A 22 0.47 -2.51 3.36
CA ALA A 22 -0.42 -1.92 2.36
C ALA A 22 -0.79 -2.92 1.23
N LYS A 23 0.15 -3.77 0.81
CA LYS A 23 -0.11 -4.80 -0.22
C LYS A 23 -1.13 -5.84 0.25
N GLU A 24 -1.02 -6.27 1.50
CA GLU A 24 -1.92 -7.25 2.11
C GLU A 24 -3.31 -6.65 2.32
N HIS A 25 -3.40 -5.42 2.83
CA HIS A 25 -4.66 -4.70 2.97
C HIS A 25 -5.42 -4.61 1.64
N LEU A 26 -4.73 -4.21 0.58
CA LEU A 26 -5.31 -4.11 -0.76
C LEU A 26 -5.79 -5.47 -1.27
N TYR A 27 -4.99 -6.53 -1.08
CA TYR A 27 -5.35 -7.88 -1.48
C TYR A 27 -6.61 -8.36 -0.76
N ASN A 28 -6.66 -8.22 0.57
CA ASN A 28 -7.80 -8.63 1.40
C ASN A 28 -9.08 -7.90 1.00
N PHE A 29 -8.99 -6.59 0.73
CA PHE A 29 -10.10 -5.82 0.21
C PHE A 29 -10.61 -6.32 -1.15
N GLU A 30 -9.72 -6.67 -2.08
CA GLU A 30 -10.13 -7.21 -3.39
C GLU A 30 -10.80 -8.59 -3.25
N GLN A 31 -10.32 -9.45 -2.35
CA GLN A 31 -10.99 -10.72 -2.05
C GLN A 31 -12.39 -10.50 -1.47
N LEU A 32 -12.53 -9.55 -0.56
CA LEU A 32 -13.83 -9.19 0.02
C LEU A 32 -14.79 -8.67 -1.06
N CYS A 33 -14.33 -7.79 -1.93
CA CYS A 33 -15.13 -7.29 -3.05
C CYS A 33 -15.57 -8.43 -3.98
N ASN A 34 -14.68 -9.37 -4.30
CA ASN A 34 -15.01 -10.54 -5.12
C ASN A 34 -16.07 -11.42 -4.45
N TYR A 35 -15.95 -11.66 -3.14
CA TYR A 35 -16.92 -12.42 -2.36
C TYR A 35 -18.33 -11.81 -2.40
N TYR A 36 -18.43 -10.48 -2.34
CA TYR A 36 -19.70 -9.76 -2.44
C TYR A 36 -20.13 -9.41 -3.89
N GLY A 37 -19.40 -9.88 -4.91
CA GLY A 37 -19.72 -9.61 -6.32
C GLY A 37 -19.54 -8.15 -6.75
N LEU A 38 -18.70 -7.38 -6.06
CA LEU A 38 -18.44 -5.98 -6.38
C LEU A 38 -17.39 -5.84 -7.49
N GLY A 39 -17.85 -5.61 -8.71
CA GLY A 39 -17.01 -5.30 -9.87
C GLY A 39 -16.30 -3.94 -9.79
N ASP A 40 -15.47 -3.63 -10.79
CA ASP A 40 -14.79 -2.34 -10.91
C ASP A 40 -15.80 -1.23 -11.20
N ASN A 41 -16.05 -0.37 -10.22
CA ASN A 41 -16.94 0.79 -10.34
C ASN A 41 -16.55 1.86 -9.31
N PRO A 42 -17.02 3.11 -9.46
CA PRO A 42 -16.66 4.20 -8.52
C PRO A 42 -17.00 3.93 -7.05
N LYS A 43 -18.00 3.08 -6.75
CA LYS A 43 -18.33 2.70 -5.37
C LYS A 43 -17.25 1.82 -4.74
N LYS A 44 -16.46 1.07 -5.54
CA LYS A 44 -15.32 0.30 -5.05
C LYS A 44 -14.23 1.22 -4.48
N ILE A 45 -13.97 2.34 -5.15
CA ILE A 45 -13.04 3.37 -4.64
C ILE A 45 -13.57 3.97 -3.32
N GLN A 46 -14.86 4.32 -3.26
CA GLN A 46 -15.48 4.85 -2.05
C GLN A 46 -15.41 3.85 -0.88
N LEU A 47 -15.68 2.57 -1.14
CA LEU A 47 -15.55 1.51 -0.14
C LEU A 47 -14.12 1.34 0.35
N PHE A 48 -13.15 1.39 -0.56
CA PHE A 48 -11.75 1.32 -0.15
C PHE A 48 -11.36 2.51 0.72
N GLN A 49 -11.86 3.72 0.43
CA GLN A 49 -11.63 4.90 1.27
C GLN A 49 -12.22 4.75 2.68
N LEU A 50 -13.30 3.99 2.86
CA LEU A 50 -13.83 3.66 4.19
C LEU A 50 -12.93 2.67 4.95
N SER A 51 -12.14 1.87 4.23
CA SER A 51 -11.15 0.97 4.82
C SER A 51 -9.84 1.67 5.25
N LEU A 52 -9.75 3.00 5.13
CA LEU A 52 -8.57 3.78 5.47
C LEU A 52 -8.82 4.65 6.71
N ALA A 53 -7.83 4.72 7.59
CA ALA A 53 -7.85 5.49 8.82
C ALA A 53 -6.50 6.24 9.02
N GLY A 54 -6.40 7.05 10.07
CA GLY A 54 -5.16 7.76 10.41
C GLY A 54 -4.57 8.56 9.24
N ARG A 55 -3.25 8.39 9.01
CA ARG A 55 -2.52 9.08 7.94
C ARG A 55 -2.98 8.65 6.54
N ALA A 56 -3.44 7.41 6.39
CA ALA A 56 -3.99 6.93 5.13
C ALA A 56 -5.26 7.71 4.76
N GLN A 57 -6.10 8.03 5.74
CA GLN A 57 -7.32 8.82 5.50
C GLN A 57 -7.05 10.30 5.23
N GLU A 58 -5.97 10.86 5.79
CA GLU A 58 -5.51 12.20 5.42
C GLU A 58 -5.10 12.25 3.95
N TRP A 59 -4.37 11.25 3.46
CA TRP A 59 -4.00 11.15 2.04
C TRP A 59 -5.23 11.14 1.12
N VAL A 60 -6.31 10.46 1.51
CA VAL A 60 -7.57 10.47 0.74
C VAL A 60 -8.11 11.88 0.58
N LYS A 61 -8.17 12.66 1.67
CA LYS A 61 -8.70 14.03 1.68
C LYS A 61 -7.87 14.98 0.81
N PHE A 62 -6.55 14.84 0.81
CA PHE A 62 -5.65 15.76 0.10
C PHE A 62 -5.36 15.37 -1.37
N ASN A 63 -5.39 14.09 -1.73
CA ASN A 63 -4.92 13.62 -3.04
C ASN A 63 -5.94 12.82 -3.86
N ALA A 64 -6.90 12.15 -3.21
CA ALA A 64 -7.61 11.05 -3.87
C ALA A 64 -9.04 11.36 -4.33
N GLN A 65 -9.66 12.44 -3.85
CA GLN A 65 -11.07 12.73 -4.14
C GLN A 65 -11.35 13.18 -5.59
N HIS A 66 -10.33 13.63 -6.34
CA HIS A 66 -10.54 14.18 -7.70
C HIS A 66 -9.66 13.57 -8.81
N ALA A 67 -8.60 12.83 -8.47
CA ALA A 67 -7.61 12.41 -9.46
C ALA A 67 -7.91 11.06 -10.14
N PHE A 68 -8.65 10.15 -9.48
CA PHE A 68 -8.75 8.76 -9.92
C PHE A 68 -10.16 8.39 -10.36
N ARG A 69 -10.31 8.15 -11.67
CA ARG A 69 -11.59 7.71 -12.28
C ARG A 69 -11.75 6.19 -12.38
N THR A 70 -10.68 5.43 -12.16
CA THR A 70 -10.67 3.97 -12.27
C THR A 70 -10.00 3.34 -11.04
N TRP A 71 -10.46 2.15 -10.66
CA TRP A 71 -9.90 1.41 -9.53
C TRP A 71 -8.40 1.14 -9.72
N ASN A 72 -7.98 0.78 -10.94
CA ASN A 72 -6.58 0.50 -11.24
C ASN A 72 -5.65 1.70 -10.94
N ARG A 73 -6.04 2.92 -11.35
CA ARG A 73 -5.24 4.12 -11.05
C ARG A 73 -5.19 4.42 -9.56
N TYR A 74 -6.29 4.17 -8.86
CA TYR A 74 -6.35 4.33 -7.42
C TYR A 74 -5.40 3.36 -6.70
N LYS A 75 -5.38 2.08 -7.10
CA LYS A 75 -4.47 1.06 -6.56
C LYS A 75 -3.01 1.44 -6.75
N GLU A 76 -2.63 1.84 -7.97
CA GLU A 76 -1.26 2.26 -8.29
C GLU A 76 -0.81 3.40 -7.37
N ALA A 77 -1.65 4.41 -7.18
CA ALA A 77 -1.35 5.55 -6.32
C ALA A 77 -1.24 5.16 -4.83
N PHE A 78 -2.15 4.31 -4.35
CA PHE A 78 -2.12 3.79 -2.99
C PHE A 78 -0.82 3.01 -2.72
N LEU A 79 -0.46 2.07 -3.60
CA LEU A 79 0.77 1.29 -3.47
C LEU A 79 2.02 2.17 -3.59
N TYR A 80 2.04 3.14 -4.50
CA TYR A 80 3.14 4.09 -4.60
C TYR A 80 3.34 4.87 -3.29
N ARG A 81 2.25 5.23 -2.60
CA ARG A 81 2.31 6.02 -1.38
C ARG A 81 2.65 5.19 -0.13
N PHE A 82 2.14 3.96 -0.03
CA PHE A 82 2.14 3.19 1.23
C PHE A 82 2.85 1.83 1.15
N ALA A 83 3.10 1.29 -0.06
CA ALA A 83 3.81 0.01 -0.23
C ALA A 83 5.31 0.19 -0.47
N ARG A 84 5.80 1.43 -0.56
CA ARG A 84 7.25 1.72 -0.50
C ARG A 84 7.68 1.48 0.94
N GLY A 85 8.24 0.29 1.20
CA GLY A 85 8.79 -0.04 2.52
C GLY A 85 9.87 0.96 2.96
N PRO A 86 10.38 0.84 4.20
CA PRO A 86 11.60 1.55 4.58
C PRO A 86 12.65 1.27 3.50
N ILE A 87 13.34 2.31 3.03
CA ILE A 87 14.46 2.12 2.12
C ILE A 87 15.43 1.18 2.85
N TYR A 88 15.47 -0.09 2.43
CA TYR A 88 16.51 -1.00 2.85
C TYR A 88 17.79 -0.46 2.24
N VAL A 89 18.59 0.22 3.06
CA VAL A 89 19.97 0.51 2.76
C VAL A 89 20.75 -0.77 3.05
N PRO A 90 21.24 -1.50 2.02
CA PRO A 90 22.12 -2.63 2.27
C PRO A 90 23.33 -2.14 3.09
N PRO A 91 23.82 -2.95 4.06
CA PRO A 91 25.07 -2.64 4.76
C PRO A 91 26.18 -2.32 3.76
N PRO A 92 27.07 -1.35 4.04
CA PRO A 92 28.22 -1.08 3.18
C PRO A 92 28.96 -2.39 2.89
N ALA A 93 29.21 -2.67 1.61
CA ALA A 93 29.97 -3.85 1.24
C ALA A 93 31.31 -3.83 2.00
N PRO A 94 31.73 -4.96 2.62
CA PRO A 94 33.01 -5.00 3.29
C PRO A 94 34.09 -4.62 2.28
N ALA A 95 34.89 -3.61 2.62
CA ALA A 95 35.98 -3.15 1.76
C ALA A 95 36.94 -4.33 1.55
N THR A 96 37.03 -4.83 0.32
CA THR A 96 38.06 -5.79 -0.06
C THR A 96 39.39 -5.05 0.00
N HIS A 97 40.10 -5.19 1.12
CA HIS A 97 41.48 -4.74 1.24
C HIS A 97 42.32 -5.58 0.28
N ASN A 98 42.51 -5.09 -0.95
CA ASN A 98 43.46 -5.67 -1.89
C ASN A 98 44.87 -5.43 -1.32
N THR A 99 45.39 -6.40 -0.58
CA THR A 99 46.81 -6.47 -0.24
C THR A 99 47.57 -6.76 -1.53
N ILE A 100 48.11 -5.70 -2.14
CA ILE A 100 49.10 -5.82 -3.22
C ILE A 100 50.36 -6.41 -2.59
N HIS A 101 50.57 -7.72 -2.78
CA HIS A 101 51.87 -8.34 -2.50
C HIS A 101 52.88 -7.84 -3.54
N HIS A 102 53.73 -6.90 -3.11
CA HIS A 102 54.94 -6.51 -3.82
C HIS A 102 55.95 -7.66 -3.73
N HIS A 103 56.02 -8.52 -4.74
CA HIS A 103 57.12 -9.45 -4.92
C HIS A 103 58.29 -8.68 -5.56
N GLN A 104 59.27 -8.30 -4.74
CA GLN A 104 60.61 -7.95 -5.20
C GLN A 104 61.39 -9.24 -5.47
N THR A 105 61.94 -9.37 -6.67
CA THR A 105 63.29 -9.89 -6.97
C THR A 105 63.59 -9.62 -8.43
#